data_AF-A0AAN8ZX14-F1
#
_entry.id   AF-A0AAN8ZX14-F1
#
_cell.length_a   1.000
_cell.length_b   1.000
_cell.length_c   1.000
_cell.angle_alpha   90.00
_cell.angle_beta   90.00
_cell.angle_gamma   90.00
#
_symmetry.space_group_name_H-M   'P 1'
#
loop_
_entity.id
_entity.type
_entity.pdbx_description
1 polymer ?
#
loop_
_entity_poly.entity_id
_entity_poly.type
_entity_poly.pdbx_seq_one_letter_code
_entity_poly.pdbx_strand_id
1 'polypeptide(L)'
;MGLAEQYLLPFLNNHWIEVVASCILIYFANLFLERKGTNSSKVPVNEAMTNKSLPSRSRGTQNVIKKGGVGDDDEEEEEASNLVEPLWPDDLQHVPYPHIKLAPEESLRRSNEFYELMNKRRSVRFFSSDPVPREVIDNLIRTAGTAPSGAHTEPWTFVAVGDQEIKKEIRAIVEAEEEINYSKRMGSQWVNDLKGLRTTWVKEYLTEAAWIILVFKQTYGILPDGRKRNHYYHEISTALAGGILLSAIQNAGLVTLTSTPLNCGPQLRTLLNRSSNEKMMLLLPVGYPRHDATVPDLKRKPLDEIMAVV
;
A
#
# COMPACT_ATOMS: atom_id res chain seq x y z
N MET A 1 -17.92 39.40 -49.04
CA MET A 1 -18.79 39.41 -47.84
C MET A 1 -18.12 38.48 -46.83
N GLY A 2 -17.59 39.04 -45.74
CA GLY A 2 -16.72 38.30 -44.82
C GLY A 2 -17.51 37.35 -43.91
N LEU A 3 -16.87 36.29 -43.41
CA LEU A 3 -17.43 35.32 -42.45
C LEU A 3 -18.16 35.97 -41.25
N ALA A 4 -17.75 37.19 -40.86
CA ALA A 4 -18.39 37.96 -39.80
C ALA A 4 -19.84 38.37 -40.12
N GLU A 5 -20.13 38.74 -41.37
CA GLU A 5 -21.48 39.17 -41.76
C GLU A 5 -22.44 38.00 -41.94
N GLN A 6 -21.92 36.84 -42.34
CA GLN A 6 -22.76 35.68 -42.67
C GLN A 6 -23.16 34.85 -41.45
N TYR A 7 -22.36 34.86 -40.37
CA TYR A 7 -22.60 34.00 -39.20
C TYR A 7 -22.54 34.72 -37.86
N LEU A 8 -21.67 35.71 -37.69
CA LEU A 8 -21.45 36.35 -36.39
C LEU A 8 -22.57 37.35 -36.05
N LEU A 9 -22.98 38.18 -37.01
CA LEU A 9 -24.05 39.17 -36.79
C LEU A 9 -25.42 38.54 -36.50
N PRO A 10 -25.88 37.49 -37.23
CA PRO A 10 -27.14 36.81 -36.92
C PRO A 10 -27.09 36.09 -35.56
N PHE A 11 -25.95 35.47 -35.22
CA PHE A 11 -25.74 34.81 -33.94
C PHE A 11 -25.82 35.80 -32.77
N LEU A 12 -25.08 36.90 -32.86
CA LEU A 12 -25.11 37.94 -31.83
C LEU A 12 -26.50 38.57 -31.72
N ASN A 13 -27.21 38.80 -32.82
CA ASN A 13 -28.56 39.36 -32.77
C ASN A 13 -29.59 38.41 -32.14
N ASN A 14 -29.46 37.10 -32.35
CA ASN A 14 -30.40 36.11 -31.78
C ASN A 14 -30.06 35.74 -30.33
N HIS A 15 -28.80 35.86 -29.91
CA HIS A 15 -28.32 35.38 -28.61
C HIS A 15 -27.72 36.49 -27.72
N TRP A 16 -27.95 37.77 -28.02
CA TRP A 16 -27.30 38.87 -27.29
C TRP A 16 -27.58 38.87 -25.78
N ILE A 17 -28.77 38.44 -25.36
CA ILE A 17 -29.14 38.34 -23.93
C ILE A 17 -28.27 37.28 -23.22
N GLU A 18 -28.06 36.13 -23.83
CA GLU A 18 -27.28 35.02 -23.28
C GLU A 18 -25.79 35.38 -23.21
N VAL A 19 -25.29 36.11 -24.22
CA VAL A 19 -23.93 36.64 -24.25
C VAL A 19 -23.73 37.68 -23.14
N VAL A 20 -24.67 38.62 -22.96
CA VAL A 20 -24.60 39.63 -21.89
C VAL A 20 -24.69 38.98 -20.51
N ALA A 21 -25.58 38.02 -20.31
CA ALA A 21 -25.70 37.29 -19.05
C ALA A 21 -24.41 36.53 -18.70
N SER A 22 -23.77 35.90 -19.69
CA SER A 22 -22.50 35.19 -19.51
C SER A 22 -21.36 36.15 -19.16
N CYS A 23 -21.28 37.31 -19.81
CA CYS A 23 -20.29 38.34 -19.49
C CYS A 23 -20.47 38.89 -18.06
N ILE A 24 -21.71 39.10 -17.61
CA ILE A 24 -22.02 39.54 -16.25
C ILE A 24 -21.60 38.47 -15.23
N LEU A 25 -21.91 37.19 -15.49
CA LEU A 25 -21.51 36.05 -14.65
C LEU A 25 -19.98 35.94 -14.51
N ILE A 26 -19.25 36.08 -15.62
CA ILE A 26 -17.78 36.07 -15.63
C ILE A 26 -17.23 37.27 -14.85
N TYR A 27 -17.81 38.47 -15.01
CA TYR A 27 -17.41 39.66 -14.27
C TYR A 27 -17.58 39.48 -12.75
N PHE A 28 -18.72 38.95 -12.30
CA PHE A 28 -18.95 38.68 -10.88
C PHE A 28 -18.08 37.53 -10.34
N ALA A 29 -17.79 36.50 -11.14
CA ALA A 29 -16.86 35.44 -10.78
C ALA A 29 -15.44 36.00 -10.58
N ASN A 30 -14.97 36.89 -11.45
CA ASN A 30 -13.68 37.55 -11.31
C ASN A 30 -13.62 38.48 -10.09
N LEU A 31 -14.66 39.27 -9.83
CA LEU A 31 -14.76 40.08 -8.61
C LEU A 31 -14.73 39.23 -7.32
N PHE A 32 -15.35 38.04 -7.36
CA PHE A 32 -15.34 37.11 -6.23
C PHE A 32 -13.97 36.48 -6.01
N LEU A 33 -13.24 36.16 -7.09
CA LEU A 33 -11.87 35.65 -7.03
C LEU A 33 -10.89 36.71 -6.55
N GLU A 34 -11.02 37.97 -6.99
CA GLU A 34 -10.22 39.09 -6.50
C GLU A 34 -10.45 39.36 -5.00
N ARG A 35 -11.69 39.24 -4.50
CA ARG A 35 -12.00 39.35 -3.07
C ARG A 35 -11.38 38.25 -2.21
N LYS A 36 -11.15 37.05 -2.76
CA LYS A 36 -10.42 35.97 -2.06
C LYS A 36 -8.90 36.12 -2.17
N GLY A 37 -8.40 36.92 -3.12
CA GLY A 37 -6.97 37.16 -3.35
C GLY A 37 -6.34 38.27 -2.49
N THR A 38 -7.13 39.05 -1.74
CA THR A 38 -6.61 40.13 -0.89
C THR A 38 -6.80 39.82 0.60
N ASN A 39 -6.11 38.81 1.10
CA ASN A 39 -5.76 38.70 2.52
C ASN A 39 -4.43 37.94 2.68
N SER A 40 -3.37 38.56 2.19
CA SER A 40 -1.99 38.25 2.56
C SER A 40 -1.22 39.56 2.56
N SER A 41 -1.23 40.23 3.70
CA SER A 41 -0.46 41.45 3.96
C SER A 41 1.04 41.16 3.85
N LYS A 42 1.68 41.84 2.91
CA LYS A 42 3.14 41.99 2.81
C LYS A 42 3.67 42.67 4.07
N VAL A 43 4.67 42.08 4.70
CA VAL A 43 5.51 42.72 5.74
C VAL A 43 6.67 43.44 5.03
N PRO A 44 6.91 44.74 5.26
CA PRO A 44 8.13 45.41 4.81
C PRO A 44 9.25 45.32 5.86
N VAL A 45 10.47 45.46 5.35
CA VAL A 45 11.77 45.31 6.01
C VAL A 45 12.06 46.41 7.05
N ASN A 46 12.74 45.97 8.11
CA ASN A 46 13.36 46.66 9.26
C ASN A 46 13.68 48.16 9.20
N GLU A 47 13.38 48.85 10.31
CA GLU A 47 14.30 49.83 10.91
C GLU A 47 14.13 49.91 12.45
N ALA A 48 15.24 49.62 13.14
CA ALA A 48 15.74 50.14 14.41
C ALA A 48 14.91 50.24 15.72
N MET A 49 15.62 49.87 16.80
CA MET A 49 15.60 50.41 18.17
C MET A 49 14.71 49.79 19.27
N THR A 50 15.41 49.01 20.12
CA THR A 50 15.48 49.11 21.59
C THR A 50 14.29 48.71 22.48
N ASN A 51 14.64 47.83 23.42
CA ASN A 51 14.30 47.81 24.84
C ASN A 51 12.98 47.18 25.32
N LYS A 52 13.22 46.11 26.11
CA LYS A 52 12.72 45.85 27.47
C LYS A 52 11.35 45.15 27.66
N SER A 53 11.50 44.00 28.33
CA SER A 53 10.76 43.53 29.52
C SER A 53 9.32 43.02 29.39
N LEU A 54 9.19 41.68 29.49
CA LEU A 54 8.57 40.91 30.61
C LEU A 54 7.06 41.11 30.93
N PRO A 55 6.39 40.15 31.62
CA PRO A 55 5.31 39.34 31.03
C PRO A 55 3.99 39.40 31.83
N SER A 56 2.91 38.78 31.31
CA SER A 56 1.86 38.11 32.12
C SER A 56 0.88 37.42 31.16
N ARG A 57 0.59 36.12 31.24
CA ARG A 57 -0.12 35.31 32.24
C ARG A 57 -1.63 35.63 32.33
N SER A 58 -2.46 34.72 31.82
CA SER A 58 -3.65 34.08 32.45
C SER A 58 -4.70 33.71 31.37
N ARG A 59 -5.04 32.43 31.19
CA ARG A 59 -6.06 31.58 31.87
C ARG A 59 -7.36 31.47 31.05
N GLY A 60 -7.93 30.26 31.01
CA GLY A 60 -9.30 29.96 30.57
C GLY A 60 -9.35 29.04 29.34
N THR A 61 -9.04 27.75 29.43
CA THR A 61 -9.85 26.61 29.93
C THR A 61 -11.05 26.26 29.03
N GLN A 62 -10.90 25.15 28.27
CA GLN A 62 -11.87 24.07 27.94
C GLN A 62 -13.15 24.44 27.14
N ASN A 63 -13.74 23.66 26.24
CA ASN A 63 -13.66 22.24 25.84
C ASN A 63 -14.48 22.11 24.54
N VAL A 64 -14.03 21.36 23.51
CA VAL A 64 -14.94 20.69 22.56
C VAL A 64 -14.35 19.37 22.04
N ILE A 65 -14.88 18.26 22.56
CA ILE A 65 -15.28 17.00 21.90
C ILE A 65 -14.58 16.66 20.57
N LYS A 66 -13.64 15.69 20.59
CA LYS A 66 -13.23 14.93 19.39
C LYS A 66 -13.97 13.58 19.35
N LYS A 67 -14.80 13.39 18.32
CA LYS A 67 -15.29 12.07 17.89
C LYS A 67 -14.15 11.34 17.18
N GLY A 68 -13.99 10.05 17.51
CA GLY A 68 -12.96 9.18 16.95
C GLY A 68 -13.17 8.86 15.48
N GLY A 69 -12.09 9.02 14.72
CA GLY A 69 -11.81 8.24 13.52
C GLY A 69 -10.67 7.28 13.87
N VAL A 70 -10.84 6.00 13.55
CA VAL A 70 -9.78 5.00 13.57
C VAL A 70 -9.06 5.13 12.23
N GLY A 71 -7.94 5.83 12.25
CA GLY A 71 -6.95 5.90 11.19
C GLY A 71 -5.59 5.89 11.88
N ASP A 72 -4.74 4.92 11.53
CA ASP A 72 -3.32 4.96 11.86
C ASP A 72 -2.66 6.04 10.99
N ASP A 73 -2.94 7.31 11.31
CA ASP A 73 -2.30 8.46 10.68
C ASP A 73 -1.13 8.92 11.58
N ASP A 74 -0.10 8.08 11.66
CA ASP A 74 1.24 8.54 12.03
C ASP A 74 1.93 9.08 10.76
N GLU A 75 1.38 10.15 10.18
CA GLU A 75 2.13 11.01 9.25
C GLU A 75 2.96 11.98 10.09
N GLU A 76 4.08 11.49 10.62
CA GLU A 76 5.16 12.39 11.06
C GLU A 76 5.70 13.11 9.82
N GLU A 77 5.39 14.40 9.67
CA GLU A 77 6.07 15.30 8.74
C GLU A 77 7.58 15.27 9.06
N GLU A 78 8.36 14.50 8.31
CA GLU A 78 9.81 14.44 8.45
C GLU A 78 10.43 15.79 8.06
N GLU A 79 11.06 16.46 9.04
CA GLU A 79 12.01 17.54 8.78
C GLU A 79 13.06 17.04 7.78
N ALA A 80 13.04 17.61 6.57
CA ALA A 80 13.97 17.30 5.51
C ALA A 80 15.42 17.48 6.02
N SER A 81 16.12 16.36 6.23
CA SER A 81 17.54 16.40 6.56
C SER A 81 18.29 17.03 5.40
N ASN A 82 18.89 18.19 5.65
CA ASN A 82 19.59 19.06 4.70
C ASN A 82 20.89 18.48 4.11
N LEU A 83 20.93 17.24 3.59
CA LEU A 83 22.04 16.70 2.80
C LEU A 83 21.54 15.64 1.81
N VAL A 84 21.28 16.04 0.56
CA VAL A 84 20.80 15.17 -0.53
C VAL A 84 22.01 14.63 -1.31
N GLU A 85 22.72 13.67 -0.74
CA GLU A 85 23.59 12.83 -1.57
C GLU A 85 22.70 11.95 -2.46
N PRO A 86 22.95 11.86 -3.77
CA PRO A 86 22.13 11.03 -4.65
C PRO A 86 22.26 9.56 -4.24
N LEU A 87 21.16 8.81 -4.37
CA LEU A 87 21.15 7.37 -4.05
C LEU A 87 22.16 6.58 -4.90
N TRP A 88 22.44 7.08 -6.09
CA TRP A 88 23.30 6.44 -7.08
C TRP A 88 24.27 7.48 -7.64
N PRO A 89 25.50 7.09 -8.01
CA PRO A 89 26.45 7.99 -8.67
C PRO A 89 25.89 8.53 -10.01
N ASP A 90 26.28 9.75 -10.36
CA ASP A 90 25.89 10.37 -11.64
C ASP A 90 26.45 9.60 -12.86
N ASP A 91 27.55 8.88 -12.68
CA ASP A 91 28.22 8.06 -13.68
C ASP A 91 27.83 6.59 -13.63
N LEU A 92 26.66 6.26 -13.05
CA LEU A 92 26.15 4.90 -12.99
C LEU A 92 26.15 4.27 -14.40
N GLN A 93 26.87 3.15 -14.55
CA GLN A 93 27.01 2.48 -15.83
C GLN A 93 25.67 1.92 -16.31
N HIS A 94 25.25 2.30 -17.51
CA HIS A 94 24.11 1.70 -18.20
C HIS A 94 24.59 0.60 -19.15
N VAL A 95 23.92 -0.55 -19.13
CA VAL A 95 24.28 -1.73 -19.94
C VAL A 95 23.15 -2.10 -20.90
N PRO A 96 23.43 -2.75 -22.05
CA PRO A 96 22.40 -3.27 -22.94
C PRO A 96 21.48 -4.27 -22.24
N TYR A 97 20.17 -4.15 -22.45
CA TYR A 97 19.17 -5.05 -21.86
C TYR A 97 19.09 -6.38 -22.64
N PRO A 98 19.37 -7.55 -22.02
CA PRO A 98 19.32 -8.84 -22.69
C PRO A 98 17.87 -9.36 -22.78
N HIS A 99 17.11 -8.84 -23.76
CA HIS A 99 15.72 -9.22 -23.98
C HIS A 99 15.57 -10.49 -24.84
N ILE A 100 14.73 -11.43 -24.40
CA ILE A 100 14.31 -12.60 -25.19
C ILE A 100 13.01 -12.28 -25.91
N LYS A 101 13.06 -12.10 -27.23
CA LYS A 101 11.87 -11.89 -28.05
C LYS A 101 11.24 -13.24 -28.43
N LEU A 102 9.99 -13.46 -28.04
CA LEU A 102 9.20 -14.63 -28.42
C LEU A 102 8.43 -14.40 -29.72
N ALA A 103 8.15 -15.48 -30.45
CA ALA A 103 7.21 -15.45 -31.56
C ALA A 103 5.77 -15.21 -31.05
N PRO A 104 4.89 -14.53 -31.80
CA PRO A 104 3.53 -14.19 -31.34
C PRO A 104 2.71 -15.40 -30.86
N GLU A 105 2.78 -16.54 -31.55
CA GLU A 105 2.07 -17.76 -31.17
C GLU A 105 2.55 -18.33 -29.83
N GLU A 106 3.87 -18.30 -29.59
CA GLU A 106 4.46 -18.75 -28.33
C GLU A 106 4.10 -17.81 -27.18
N SER A 107 4.08 -16.50 -27.42
CA SER A 107 3.61 -15.51 -26.45
C SER A 107 2.16 -15.77 -26.05
N LEU A 108 1.28 -16.07 -27.02
CA LEU A 108 -0.12 -16.40 -26.77
C LEU A 108 -0.27 -17.70 -25.97
N ARG A 109 0.49 -18.75 -26.33
CA ARG A 109 0.47 -20.03 -25.63
C ARG A 109 0.89 -19.86 -24.17
N ARG A 110 2.05 -19.24 -23.94
CA ARG A 110 2.61 -19.07 -22.59
C ARG A 110 1.73 -18.17 -21.71
N SER A 111 1.15 -17.11 -22.26
CA SER A 111 0.28 -16.22 -21.48
C SER A 111 -1.00 -16.95 -21.05
N ASN A 112 -1.58 -17.78 -21.92
CA ASN A 112 -2.74 -18.60 -21.59
C ASN A 112 -2.42 -19.67 -20.52
N GLU A 113 -1.30 -20.39 -20.68
CA GLU A 113 -0.86 -21.40 -19.69
C GLU A 113 -0.61 -20.78 -18.32
N PHE A 114 0.03 -19.61 -18.27
CA PHE A 114 0.28 -18.92 -17.02
C PHE A 114 -1.02 -18.39 -16.39
N TYR A 115 -1.95 -17.87 -17.20
CA TYR A 115 -3.29 -17.50 -16.72
C TYR A 115 -3.99 -18.71 -16.08
N GLU A 116 -4.04 -19.86 -16.75
CA GLU A 116 -4.67 -21.08 -16.23
C GLU A 116 -4.01 -21.56 -14.92
N LEU A 117 -2.68 -21.50 -14.83
CA LEU A 117 -1.96 -21.82 -13.59
C LEU A 117 -2.36 -20.88 -12.45
N MET A 118 -2.37 -19.57 -12.69
CA MET A 118 -2.69 -18.57 -11.67
C MET A 118 -4.18 -18.54 -11.32
N ASN A 119 -5.05 -18.92 -12.26
CA ASN A 119 -6.47 -19.02 -12.04
C ASN A 119 -6.81 -20.18 -11.07
N LYS A 120 -6.01 -21.24 -11.04
CA LYS A 120 -6.14 -22.33 -10.05
C LYS A 120 -5.82 -21.90 -8.61
N ARG A 121 -5.04 -20.82 -8.42
CA ARG A 121 -4.69 -20.34 -7.07
C ARG A 121 -5.95 -19.93 -6.31
N ARG A 122 -6.12 -20.51 -5.12
CA ARG A 122 -7.11 -20.11 -4.10
C ARG A 122 -6.39 -19.82 -2.78
N SER A 123 -6.98 -18.98 -1.93
CA SER A 123 -6.46 -18.79 -0.57
C SER A 123 -6.94 -19.95 0.31
N VAL A 124 -6.00 -20.78 0.77
CA VAL A 124 -6.27 -22.00 1.53
C VAL A 124 -6.01 -21.76 3.00
N ARG A 125 -6.90 -22.25 3.87
CA ARG A 125 -6.83 -22.05 5.33
C ARG A 125 -6.58 -23.34 6.12
N PHE A 126 -6.45 -24.48 5.44
CA PHE A 126 -6.26 -25.80 6.04
C PHE A 126 -5.00 -26.43 5.44
N PHE A 127 -4.01 -26.71 6.28
CA PHE A 127 -2.68 -27.12 5.83
C PHE A 127 -2.38 -28.54 6.26
N SER A 128 -1.60 -29.25 5.44
CA SER A 128 -0.95 -30.49 5.84
C SER A 128 0.27 -30.18 6.72
N SER A 129 0.63 -31.12 7.58
CA SER A 129 1.90 -31.11 8.34
C SER A 129 3.10 -31.55 7.51
N ASP A 130 2.91 -31.90 6.24
CA ASP A 130 3.99 -32.35 5.36
C ASP A 130 5.11 -31.29 5.25
N PRO A 131 6.38 -31.70 5.39
CA PRO A 131 7.48 -30.76 5.38
C PRO A 131 7.68 -30.15 3.98
N VAL A 132 8.10 -28.89 3.95
CA VAL A 132 8.55 -28.21 2.73
C VAL A 132 10.04 -27.93 2.86
N PRO A 133 10.88 -28.37 1.89
CA PRO A 133 12.32 -28.09 1.94
C PRO A 133 12.61 -26.58 2.01
N ARG A 134 13.54 -26.18 2.87
CA ARG A 134 13.93 -24.77 3.03
C ARG A 134 14.37 -24.12 1.71
N GLU A 135 15.06 -24.87 0.86
CA GLU A 135 15.51 -24.38 -0.45
C GLU A 135 14.35 -23.94 -1.36
N VAL A 136 13.18 -24.58 -1.23
CA VAL A 136 11.97 -24.13 -1.92
C VAL A 136 11.60 -22.74 -1.41
N ILE A 137 11.54 -22.53 -0.10
CA ILE A 137 11.24 -21.23 0.52
C ILE A 137 12.26 -20.16 0.11
N ASP A 138 13.55 -20.50 0.09
CA ASP A 138 14.61 -19.60 -0.36
C ASP A 138 14.37 -19.16 -1.82
N ASN A 139 14.01 -20.08 -2.71
CA ASN A 139 13.71 -19.77 -4.11
C ASN A 139 12.45 -18.92 -4.27
N LEU A 140 11.41 -19.16 -3.45
CA LEU A 140 10.20 -18.32 -3.42
C LEU A 140 10.54 -16.87 -3.05
N ILE A 141 11.35 -16.68 -2.00
CA ILE A 141 11.75 -15.35 -1.52
C ILE A 141 12.70 -14.67 -2.50
N ARG A 142 13.66 -15.40 -3.11
CA ARG A 142 14.51 -14.86 -4.18
C ARG A 142 13.70 -14.37 -5.37
N THR A 143 12.66 -15.13 -5.74
CA THR A 143 11.73 -14.74 -6.81
C THR A 143 10.98 -13.47 -6.42
N ALA A 144 10.48 -13.36 -5.19
CA ALA A 144 9.84 -12.13 -4.71
C ALA A 144 10.78 -10.91 -4.73
N GLY A 145 12.06 -11.11 -4.40
CA GLY A 145 13.08 -10.07 -4.43
C GLY A 145 13.41 -9.52 -5.82
N THR A 146 12.93 -10.14 -6.91
CA THR A 146 13.09 -9.59 -8.27
C THR A 146 12.05 -8.51 -8.60
N ALA A 147 11.21 -8.11 -7.65
CA ALA A 147 10.21 -7.07 -7.86
C ALA A 147 10.87 -5.71 -8.17
N PRO A 148 10.19 -4.83 -8.92
CA PRO A 148 10.61 -3.45 -9.04
C PRO A 148 10.40 -2.71 -7.70
N SER A 149 11.19 -1.66 -7.47
CA SER A 149 11.04 -0.78 -6.31
C SER A 149 11.37 0.66 -6.65
N GLY A 150 10.73 1.60 -5.96
CA GLY A 150 11.01 3.03 -6.11
C GLY A 150 12.49 3.33 -5.87
N ALA A 151 13.13 3.94 -6.87
CA ALA A 151 14.57 4.24 -6.87
C ALA A 151 15.49 3.04 -6.57
N HIS A 152 15.05 1.81 -6.86
CA HIS A 152 15.79 0.56 -6.60
C HIS A 152 16.17 0.41 -5.12
N THR A 153 15.26 0.75 -4.21
CA THR A 153 15.51 0.72 -2.76
C THR A 153 15.29 -0.65 -2.12
N GLU A 154 14.61 -1.57 -2.81
CA GLU A 154 14.29 -2.94 -2.35
C GLU A 154 13.78 -3.00 -0.90
N PRO A 155 12.70 -2.25 -0.57
CA PRO A 155 12.35 -1.90 0.80
C PRO A 155 11.55 -2.99 1.52
N TRP A 156 12.01 -4.25 1.44
CA TRP A 156 11.32 -5.42 1.96
C TRP A 156 12.22 -6.29 2.81
N THR A 157 11.62 -6.89 3.83
CA THR A 157 12.21 -7.98 4.60
C THR A 157 11.24 -9.15 4.63
N PHE A 158 11.70 -10.32 4.20
CA PHE A 158 10.95 -11.57 4.27
C PHE A 158 11.48 -12.41 5.44
N VAL A 159 10.69 -12.56 6.50
CA VAL A 159 11.02 -13.41 7.64
C VAL A 159 10.37 -14.77 7.45
N ALA A 160 11.18 -15.79 7.14
CA ALA A 160 10.73 -17.18 7.03
C ALA A 160 10.89 -17.89 8.39
N VAL A 161 9.78 -18.37 8.96
CA VAL A 161 9.71 -19.04 10.26
C VAL A 161 9.30 -20.49 10.06
N GLY A 162 10.26 -21.40 10.27
CA GLY A 162 10.02 -22.85 10.34
C GLY A 162 10.03 -23.41 11.77
N ASP A 163 10.53 -22.63 12.74
CA ASP A 163 10.59 -23.03 14.14
C ASP A 163 9.19 -23.13 14.76
N GLN A 164 8.90 -24.26 15.41
CA GLN A 164 7.56 -24.56 15.90
C GLN A 164 7.18 -23.72 17.13
N GLU A 165 8.14 -23.35 17.99
CA GLU A 165 7.85 -22.54 19.17
C GLU A 165 7.56 -21.09 18.76
N ILE A 166 8.36 -20.52 17.86
CA ILE A 166 8.09 -19.17 17.31
C ILE A 166 6.73 -19.15 16.60
N LYS A 167 6.36 -20.20 15.85
CA LYS A 167 5.03 -20.31 15.22
C LYS A 167 3.88 -20.32 16.25
N LYS A 168 4.06 -20.98 17.40
CA LYS A 168 3.07 -20.96 18.49
C LYS A 168 2.94 -19.56 19.09
N GLU A 169 4.04 -18.85 19.30
CA GLU A 169 4.04 -17.48 19.82
C GLU A 169 3.35 -16.52 18.85
N ILE A 170 3.65 -16.63 17.54
CA ILE A 170 2.95 -15.87 16.48
C ILE A 170 1.46 -16.14 16.53
N ARG A 171 1.05 -17.41 16.64
CA ARG A 171 -0.36 -17.80 16.73
C ARG A 171 -1.04 -17.16 17.93
N ALA A 172 -0.43 -17.25 19.12
CA ALA A 172 -1.00 -16.68 20.33
C ALA A 172 -1.23 -15.17 20.22
N ILE A 173 -0.26 -14.43 19.66
CA ILE A 173 -0.40 -12.99 19.39
C ILE A 173 -1.57 -12.72 18.44
N VAL A 174 -1.61 -13.44 17.31
CA VAL A 174 -2.63 -13.21 16.28
C VAL A 174 -4.04 -13.56 16.77
N GLU A 175 -4.22 -14.69 17.46
CA GLU A 175 -5.54 -15.10 17.96
C GLU A 175 -6.06 -14.13 19.03
N ALA A 176 -5.20 -13.63 19.92
CA ALA A 176 -5.58 -12.67 20.95
C ALA A 176 -6.06 -11.33 20.35
N GLU A 177 -5.33 -10.78 19.38
CA GLU A 177 -5.73 -9.54 18.71
C GLU A 177 -6.95 -9.73 17.81
N GLU A 178 -7.07 -10.88 17.13
CA GLU A 178 -8.24 -11.20 16.29
C GLU A 178 -9.51 -11.35 17.13
N GLU A 179 -9.44 -11.94 18.33
CA GLU A 179 -10.60 -12.01 19.23
C GLU A 179 -11.12 -10.60 19.59
N ILE A 180 -10.20 -9.65 19.84
CA ILE A 180 -10.55 -8.25 20.07
C ILE A 180 -11.08 -7.59 18.79
N ASN A 181 -10.51 -7.91 17.63
CA ASN A 181 -10.93 -7.35 16.34
C ASN A 181 -12.38 -7.75 16.02
N TYR A 182 -12.70 -9.05 16.10
CA TYR A 182 -14.05 -9.57 15.84
C TYR A 182 -15.08 -9.08 16.86
N SER A 183 -14.69 -8.95 18.14
CA SER A 183 -15.62 -8.54 19.20
C SER A 183 -15.86 -7.03 19.26
N LYS A 184 -14.88 -6.19 18.86
CA LYS A 184 -14.93 -4.74 19.11
C LYS A 184 -14.51 -3.85 17.94
N ARG A 185 -13.43 -4.19 17.20
CA ARG A 185 -12.77 -3.20 16.30
C ARG A 185 -13.27 -3.22 14.86
N MET A 186 -13.66 -4.37 14.32
CA MET A 186 -14.01 -4.49 12.89
C MET A 186 -15.39 -3.91 12.55
N GLY A 187 -16.24 -3.65 13.55
CA GLY A 187 -17.60 -3.18 13.34
C GLY A 187 -18.52 -4.25 12.74
N SER A 188 -19.83 -3.99 12.76
CA SER A 188 -20.85 -4.99 12.38
C SER A 188 -20.83 -5.34 10.89
N GLN A 189 -20.60 -4.35 10.01
CA GLN A 189 -20.59 -4.55 8.56
C GLN A 189 -19.45 -5.49 8.13
N TRP A 190 -18.23 -5.21 8.57
CA TRP A 190 -17.07 -6.03 8.21
C TRP A 190 -17.22 -7.46 8.72
N VAL A 191 -17.66 -7.64 9.98
CA VAL A 191 -17.94 -8.97 10.53
C VAL A 191 -19.00 -9.70 9.68
N ASN A 192 -20.03 -9.00 9.20
CA ASN A 192 -21.05 -9.58 8.34
C ASN A 192 -20.50 -10.00 6.98
N ASP A 193 -19.66 -9.19 6.36
CA ASP A 193 -19.02 -9.48 5.06
C ASP A 193 -18.12 -10.72 5.12
N LEU A 194 -17.55 -11.03 6.29
CA LEU A 194 -16.70 -12.20 6.51
C LEU A 194 -17.45 -13.50 6.79
N LYS A 195 -18.75 -13.46 7.14
CA LYS A 195 -19.52 -14.66 7.52
C LYS A 195 -19.48 -15.75 6.46
N GLY A 196 -19.57 -15.37 5.18
CA GLY A 196 -19.52 -16.32 4.06
C GLY A 196 -18.17 -17.03 3.92
N LEU A 197 -17.09 -16.43 4.43
CA LEU A 197 -15.75 -17.00 4.44
C LEU A 197 -15.51 -17.96 5.61
N ARG A 198 -16.43 -17.99 6.59
CA ARG A 198 -16.36 -18.82 7.80
C ARG A 198 -15.06 -18.64 8.58
N THR A 199 -14.50 -17.42 8.56
CA THR A 199 -13.30 -17.09 9.32
C THR A 199 -13.66 -16.75 10.76
N THR A 200 -12.86 -17.23 11.70
CA THR A 200 -12.95 -16.91 13.12
C THR A 200 -11.61 -16.35 13.60
N TRP A 201 -11.51 -16.04 14.90
CA TRP A 201 -10.23 -15.66 15.52
C TRP A 201 -9.26 -16.84 15.65
N VAL A 202 -9.71 -18.09 15.57
CA VAL A 202 -8.86 -19.29 15.67
C VAL A 202 -8.08 -19.51 14.37
N LYS A 203 -6.76 -19.59 14.46
CA LYS A 203 -5.82 -19.63 13.33
C LYS A 203 -4.89 -20.85 13.39
N GLU A 204 -5.47 -22.06 13.40
CA GLU A 204 -4.72 -23.33 13.46
C GLU A 204 -3.59 -23.44 12.43
N TYR A 205 -3.83 -22.91 11.23
CA TYR A 205 -2.87 -22.86 10.13
C TYR A 205 -1.52 -22.21 10.48
N LEU A 206 -1.45 -21.34 11.51
CA LEU A 206 -0.19 -20.73 11.96
C LEU A 206 0.74 -21.75 12.62
N THR A 207 0.21 -22.85 13.14
CA THR A 207 1.02 -23.93 13.72
C THR A 207 1.07 -25.18 12.85
N GLU A 208 0.11 -25.37 11.93
CA GLU A 208 0.05 -26.52 11.01
C GLU A 208 0.93 -26.33 9.78
N ALA A 209 0.93 -25.13 9.17
CA ALA A 209 1.71 -24.89 7.97
C ALA A 209 3.20 -25.11 8.23
N ALA A 210 3.90 -25.69 7.23
CA ALA A 210 5.32 -25.98 7.32
C ALA A 210 6.13 -24.71 7.64
N TRP A 211 5.82 -23.60 6.96
CA TRP A 211 6.48 -22.31 7.15
C TRP A 211 5.46 -21.17 7.34
N ILE A 212 5.87 -20.11 8.03
CA ILE A 212 5.22 -18.79 7.93
C ILE A 212 6.22 -17.83 7.29
N ILE A 213 5.80 -17.12 6.26
CA ILE A 213 6.55 -15.98 5.71
C ILE A 213 5.85 -14.70 6.15
N LEU A 214 6.52 -13.90 6.99
CA LEU A 214 6.08 -12.54 7.32
C LEU A 214 6.81 -11.56 6.41
N VAL A 215 6.04 -10.72 5.73
CA VAL A 215 6.55 -9.69 4.81
C VAL A 215 6.48 -8.36 5.52
N PHE A 216 7.63 -7.73 5.74
CA PHE A 216 7.75 -6.40 6.31
C PHE A 216 8.13 -5.41 5.21
N LYS A 217 7.48 -4.24 5.22
CA LYS A 217 7.92 -3.06 4.45
C LYS A 217 8.91 -2.27 5.31
N GLN A 218 10.01 -1.83 4.72
CA GLN A 218 10.96 -0.91 5.35
C GLN A 218 10.53 0.51 5.01
N THR A 219 10.04 1.27 5.99
CA THR A 219 9.55 2.65 5.78
C THR A 219 10.68 3.62 5.43
N TYR A 220 11.89 3.32 5.88
CA TYR A 220 13.14 3.96 5.50
C TYR A 220 14.27 2.93 5.61
N GLY A 221 15.39 3.18 4.94
CA GLY A 221 16.65 2.44 5.07
C GLY A 221 17.59 3.14 6.06
N ILE A 222 18.69 2.45 6.41
CA ILE A 222 19.74 3.00 7.27
C ILE A 222 21.06 2.85 6.51
N LEU A 223 21.77 3.96 6.32
CA LEU A 223 23.09 3.98 5.68
C LEU A 223 24.17 3.47 6.65
N PRO A 224 25.37 3.09 6.17
CA PRO A 224 26.47 2.62 7.02
C PRO A 224 26.89 3.63 8.11
N ASP A 225 26.67 4.93 7.89
CA ASP A 225 26.95 6.01 8.84
C ASP A 225 25.80 6.27 9.83
N GLY A 226 24.72 5.49 9.76
CA GLY A 226 23.54 5.59 10.63
C GLY A 226 22.47 6.59 10.16
N ARG A 227 22.70 7.36 9.08
CA ARG A 227 21.68 8.25 8.53
C ARG A 227 20.51 7.47 7.95
N LYS A 228 19.31 8.03 8.03
CA LYS A 228 18.13 7.48 7.35
C LYS A 228 18.27 7.65 5.84
N ARG A 229 17.78 6.66 5.10
CA ARG A 229 17.65 6.67 3.64
C ARG A 229 16.18 6.55 3.27
N ASN A 230 15.70 7.41 2.37
CA ASN A 230 14.31 7.38 1.96
C ASN A 230 13.99 6.15 1.11
N HIS A 231 12.84 5.53 1.36
CA HIS A 231 12.29 4.47 0.53
C HIS A 231 11.00 4.95 -0.15
N TYR A 232 11.12 5.36 -1.41
CA TYR A 232 9.99 5.88 -2.18
C TYR A 232 8.99 4.78 -2.51
N TYR A 233 7.70 5.04 -2.26
CA TYR A 233 6.62 4.09 -2.54
C TYR A 233 6.87 2.69 -1.94
N HIS A 234 7.43 2.64 -0.73
CA HIS A 234 7.86 1.38 -0.09
C HIS A 234 6.71 0.37 0.07
N GLU A 235 5.50 0.85 0.32
CA GLU A 235 4.32 0.00 0.47
C GLU A 235 3.93 -0.66 -0.86
N ILE A 236 3.83 0.13 -1.94
CA ILE A 236 3.51 -0.38 -3.28
C ILE A 236 4.60 -1.34 -3.74
N SER A 237 5.88 -0.98 -3.56
CA SER A 237 7.03 -1.80 -3.92
C SER A 237 6.97 -3.17 -3.21
N THR A 238 6.72 -3.17 -1.90
CA THR A 238 6.59 -4.40 -1.12
C THR A 238 5.36 -5.22 -1.52
N ALA A 239 4.23 -4.56 -1.87
CA ALA A 239 3.03 -5.24 -2.34
C ALA A 239 3.24 -5.96 -3.68
N LEU A 240 4.00 -5.35 -4.61
CA LEU A 240 4.40 -6.00 -5.86
C LEU A 240 5.26 -7.25 -5.60
N ALA A 241 6.22 -7.15 -4.68
CA ALA A 241 7.02 -8.30 -4.25
C ALA A 241 6.14 -9.40 -3.62
N GLY A 242 5.13 -9.03 -2.84
CA GLY A 242 4.11 -9.95 -2.33
C GLY A 242 3.31 -10.65 -3.44
N GLY A 243 2.93 -9.93 -4.50
CA GLY A 243 2.26 -10.52 -5.68
C GLY A 243 3.13 -11.53 -6.43
N ILE A 244 4.42 -11.22 -6.61
CA ILE A 244 5.39 -12.15 -7.19
C ILE A 244 5.57 -13.38 -6.30
N LEU A 245 5.67 -13.19 -4.98
CA LEU A 245 5.75 -14.29 -4.01
C LEU A 245 4.54 -15.24 -4.10
N LEU A 246 3.32 -14.71 -4.19
CA LEU A 246 2.11 -15.52 -4.37
C LEU A 246 2.13 -16.32 -5.67
N SER A 247 2.69 -15.76 -6.74
CA SER A 247 2.85 -16.43 -8.03
C SER A 247 3.90 -17.55 -7.95
N ALA A 248 5.01 -17.29 -7.26
CA ALA A 248 6.06 -18.29 -7.03
C ALA A 248 5.53 -19.46 -6.19
N ILE A 249 4.76 -19.18 -5.12
CA ILE A 249 4.13 -20.21 -4.25
C ILE A 249 3.24 -21.14 -5.10
N GLN A 250 2.36 -20.55 -5.92
CA GLN A 250 1.47 -21.31 -6.79
C GLN A 250 2.27 -22.16 -7.80
N ASN A 251 3.32 -21.59 -8.41
CA ASN A 251 4.16 -22.29 -9.37
C ASN A 251 4.93 -23.47 -8.75
N ALA A 252 5.32 -23.36 -7.48
CA ALA A 252 6.01 -24.43 -6.74
C ALA A 252 5.06 -25.55 -6.26
N GLY A 253 3.76 -25.46 -6.55
CA GLY A 253 2.77 -26.46 -6.11
C GLY A 253 2.39 -26.35 -4.63
N LEU A 254 2.66 -25.20 -4.00
CA LEU A 254 2.29 -24.90 -2.61
C LEU A 254 1.07 -23.99 -2.55
N VAL A 255 0.46 -23.89 -1.37
CA VAL A 255 -0.66 -22.99 -1.11
C VAL A 255 -0.35 -22.03 0.03
N THR A 256 -1.13 -20.96 0.10
CA THR A 256 -1.05 -19.98 1.18
C THR A 256 -2.37 -19.25 1.39
N LEU A 257 -2.45 -18.48 2.47
CA LEU A 257 -3.46 -17.47 2.74
C LEU A 257 -2.76 -16.13 2.89
N THR A 258 -3.18 -15.11 2.14
CA THR A 258 -2.79 -13.73 2.44
C THR A 258 -3.55 -13.23 3.66
N SER A 259 -2.85 -13.07 4.79
CA SER A 259 -3.41 -12.54 6.03
C SER A 259 -2.76 -11.20 6.38
N THR A 260 -3.57 -10.25 6.85
CA THR A 260 -3.15 -8.95 7.37
C THR A 260 -3.64 -8.83 8.80
N PRO A 261 -2.98 -9.48 9.78
CA PRO A 261 -3.50 -9.55 11.14
C PRO A 261 -3.41 -8.16 11.78
N LEU A 262 -4.55 -7.48 11.80
CA LEU A 262 -4.70 -6.09 12.22
C LEU A 262 -4.23 -5.95 13.68
N ASN A 263 -3.48 -4.88 13.97
CA ASN A 263 -2.89 -4.56 15.28
C ASN A 263 -1.81 -5.52 15.80
N CYS A 264 -1.47 -6.60 15.08
CA CYS A 264 -0.41 -7.53 15.51
C CYS A 264 1.01 -7.04 15.17
N GLY A 265 1.13 -6.05 14.27
CA GLY A 265 2.41 -5.61 13.70
C GLY A 265 3.49 -5.29 14.75
N PRO A 266 3.23 -4.43 15.76
CA PRO A 266 4.23 -4.08 16.76
C PRO A 266 4.74 -5.26 17.61
N GLN A 267 3.84 -6.17 18.01
CA GLN A 267 4.19 -7.34 18.81
C GLN A 267 4.98 -8.36 17.98
N LEU A 268 4.53 -8.64 16.74
CA LEU A 268 5.24 -9.55 15.84
C LEU A 268 6.61 -9.01 15.43
N ARG A 269 6.74 -7.68 15.24
CA ARG A 269 8.03 -7.01 15.01
C ARG A 269 8.98 -7.24 16.18
N THR A 270 8.50 -7.08 17.41
CA THR A 270 9.29 -7.31 18.63
C THR A 270 9.69 -8.77 18.79
N LEU A 271 8.74 -9.70 18.64
CA LEU A 271 8.98 -11.14 18.72
C LEU A 271 10.08 -11.59 17.76
N LEU A 272 10.05 -11.08 16.52
CA LEU A 272 10.97 -11.46 15.46
C LEU A 272 12.25 -10.61 15.42
N ASN A 273 12.49 -9.80 16.46
CA ASN A 273 13.65 -8.92 16.59
C ASN A 273 13.87 -8.04 15.33
N ARG A 274 12.77 -7.48 14.81
CA ARG A 274 12.80 -6.59 13.64
C ARG A 274 12.96 -5.14 14.07
N SER A 275 13.72 -4.39 13.28
CA SER A 275 14.04 -2.99 13.52
C SER A 275 12.80 -2.09 13.48
N SER A 276 12.87 -0.92 14.10
CA SER A 276 11.73 0.01 14.19
C SER A 276 11.27 0.58 12.84
N ASN A 277 12.16 0.60 11.84
CA ASN A 277 11.85 1.01 10.47
C ASN A 277 11.07 -0.05 9.68
N GLU A 278 10.83 -1.22 10.23
CA GLU A 278 10.07 -2.28 9.58
C GLU A 278 8.65 -2.35 10.09
N LYS A 279 7.68 -2.25 9.19
CA LYS A 279 6.26 -2.44 9.49
C LYS A 279 5.76 -3.70 8.80
N MET A 280 5.15 -4.61 9.54
CA MET A 280 4.59 -5.84 8.98
C MET A 280 3.47 -5.48 8.00
N MET A 281 3.49 -6.11 6.82
CA MET A 281 2.50 -5.90 5.75
C MET A 281 1.67 -7.16 5.52
N LEU A 282 2.30 -8.33 5.39
CA LEU A 282 1.62 -9.61 5.13
C LEU A 282 2.12 -10.70 6.06
N LEU A 283 1.24 -11.64 6.39
CA LEU A 283 1.56 -12.91 7.03
C LEU A 283 1.04 -14.04 6.13
N LEU A 284 1.93 -14.92 5.69
CA LEU A 284 1.66 -15.99 4.73
C LEU A 284 2.04 -17.36 5.33
N PRO A 285 1.11 -18.17 5.85
CA PRO A 285 1.37 -19.59 6.10
C PRO A 285 1.59 -20.30 4.75
N VAL A 286 2.65 -21.08 4.62
CA VAL A 286 3.04 -21.75 3.37
C VAL A 286 3.24 -23.25 3.63
N GLY A 287 2.62 -24.06 2.78
CA GLY A 287 2.69 -25.52 2.87
C GLY A 287 1.81 -26.20 1.83
N TYR A 288 1.62 -27.51 1.99
CA TYR A 288 0.66 -28.26 1.20
C TYR A 288 -0.76 -28.12 1.79
N PRO A 289 -1.82 -28.16 0.96
CA PRO A 289 -3.18 -28.20 1.46
C PRO A 289 -3.45 -29.53 2.19
N ARG A 290 -4.25 -29.49 3.24
CA ARG A 290 -4.80 -30.73 3.84
C ARG A 290 -5.66 -31.47 2.81
N HIS A 291 -5.75 -32.80 2.88
CA HIS A 291 -6.48 -33.60 1.88
C HIS A 291 -7.99 -33.26 1.75
N ASP A 292 -8.58 -32.80 2.84
CA ASP A 292 -9.97 -32.36 2.99
C ASP A 292 -10.10 -30.83 3.03
N ALA A 293 -9.05 -30.09 2.63
CA ALA A 293 -9.07 -28.63 2.60
C ALA A 293 -10.20 -28.14 1.70
N THR A 294 -11.04 -27.26 2.24
CA THR A 294 -12.13 -26.61 1.49
C THR A 294 -11.83 -25.14 1.23
N VAL A 295 -12.47 -24.61 0.19
CA VAL A 295 -12.45 -23.18 -0.15
C VAL A 295 -13.88 -22.74 -0.43
N PRO A 296 -14.26 -21.47 -0.16
CA PRO A 296 -15.58 -20.98 -0.53
C PRO A 296 -15.73 -21.01 -2.06
N ASP A 297 -16.93 -21.26 -2.58
CA ASP A 297 -17.19 -21.27 -4.02
C ASP A 297 -17.38 -19.85 -4.59
N LEU A 298 -16.31 -19.05 -4.51
CA LEU A 298 -16.26 -17.69 -5.05
C LEU A 298 -15.88 -17.71 -6.53
N LYS A 299 -16.53 -16.86 -7.32
CA LYS A 299 -16.17 -16.62 -8.73
C LYS A 299 -15.39 -15.32 -8.85
N ARG A 300 -14.34 -15.33 -9.69
CA ARG A 300 -13.66 -14.09 -10.09
C ARG A 300 -14.56 -13.34 -11.09
N LYS A 301 -14.41 -12.02 -11.15
CA LYS A 301 -15.04 -11.20 -12.19
C LYS A 301 -14.57 -11.64 -13.59
N PRO A 302 -15.43 -11.56 -14.61
CA PRO A 302 -15.04 -11.78 -16.00
C PRO A 302 -14.13 -10.64 -16.51
N LEU A 303 -13.49 -10.86 -17.67
CA LEU A 303 -12.47 -9.95 -18.21
C LEU A 303 -13.03 -8.55 -18.54
N ASP A 304 -14.25 -8.49 -19.08
CA ASP A 304 -14.95 -7.27 -19.46
C ASP A 304 -15.31 -6.37 -18.26
N GLU A 305 -15.35 -6.92 -17.04
CA GLU A 305 -15.53 -6.13 -15.81
C GLU A 305 -14.21 -5.57 -15.23
N ILE A 306 -13.06 -6.02 -15.72
CA ILE A 306 -11.73 -5.64 -15.17
C ILE A 306 -10.78 -5.03 -16.20
N MET A 307 -11.13 -5.07 -17.49
CA MET A 307 -10.34 -4.51 -18.57
C MET A 307 -11.16 -3.48 -19.35
N ALA A 308 -10.65 -2.25 -19.42
CA ALA A 308 -11.14 -1.22 -20.33
C ALA A 308 -10.14 -1.06 -21.49
N VAL A 309 -10.65 -1.11 -22.73
CA VAL A 309 -9.90 -0.74 -23.93
C VAL A 309 -10.39 0.64 -24.34
N VAL A 310 -9.47 1.59 -24.45
CA VAL A 310 -9.72 2.99 -24.83
C VAL A 310 -9.14 3.24 -26.20
#